data_AF-A0AAJ1FAX8-F1
#
_entry.id   AF-A0AAJ1FAX8-F1
#
_cell.length_a   1.000
_cell.length_b   1.000
_cell.length_c   1.000
_cell.angle_alpha   90.00
_cell.angle_beta   90.00
_cell.angle_gamma   90.00
#
_symmetry.space_group_name_H-M   'P 1'
#
loop_
_entity.id
_entity.type
_entity.pdbx_description
1 polymer ?
#
loop_
_entity_poly.entity_id
_entity_poly.type
_entity_poly.pdbx_seq_one_letter_code
_entity_poly.pdbx_strand_id
1 'polypeptide(L)' 'MKFKTIFFFAGALLLLGGCTTLQPWEKGEFAREDMQLGAEALDLSLDDHVYFSKEGASGGRSFGGGGCGCN' A
#
# COMPACT_ATOMS: atom_id res chain seq x y z
N MET A 1 34.12 12.77 23.66
CA MET A 1 33.28 12.95 22.44
C MET A 1 33.27 11.70 21.56
N LYS A 2 34.42 11.12 21.20
CA LYS A 2 34.52 9.89 20.37
C LYS A 2 33.76 8.67 20.92
N PHE A 3 33.76 8.48 22.24
CA PHE A 3 33.04 7.37 22.89
C PHE A 3 31.51 7.49 22.80
N LYS A 4 30.99 8.74 22.83
CA LYS A 4 29.55 9.02 22.73
C LYS A 4 29.04 8.79 21.31
N THR A 5 29.84 9.13 20.30
CA THR A 5 29.55 8.83 18.89
C THR A 5 29.60 7.32 18.59
N ILE A 6 30.56 6.58 19.16
CA ILE A 6 30.63 5.12 19.00
C ILE A 6 29.38 4.43 19.59
N PHE A 7 28.97 4.84 20.81
CA PHE A 7 27.75 4.32 21.43
C PHE A 7 26.48 4.61 20.62
N PHE A 8 26.39 5.80 20.03
CA PHE A 8 25.26 6.18 19.19
C PHE A 8 25.16 5.34 17.91
N PHE A 9 26.28 5.12 17.22
CA PHE A 9 26.32 4.27 16.03
C PHE A 9 26.06 2.79 16.35
N ALA A 10 26.56 2.28 17.48
CA ALA A 10 26.28 0.91 17.91
C ALA A 10 24.78 0.70 18.22
N GLY A 11 24.13 1.69 18.86
CA GLY A 11 22.69 1.66 19.11
C GLY A 11 21.85 1.70 17.82
N ALA A 12 22.26 2.49 16.83
CA ALA A 12 21.59 2.55 15.54
C ALA A 12 21.64 1.22 14.78
N LEU A 13 22.75 0.48 14.88
CA LEU A 13 22.92 -0.80 14.19
C LEU A 13 21.96 -1.90 14.68
N LEU A 14 21.52 -1.83 15.94
CA LEU A 14 20.56 -2.78 16.53
C LEU A 14 19.14 -2.62 15.96
N LEU A 15 18.81 -1.46 15.38
CA LEU A 15 17.48 -1.18 14.82
C LEU A 15 17.27 -1.75 13.41
N LEU A 16 18.30 -2.29 12.77
CA LEU A 16 18.19 -2.87 11.42
C LEU A 16 17.78 -4.36 11.42
N GLY A 17 17.51 -4.95 12.58
CA GLY A 17 16.99 -6.32 12.68
C GLY A 17 15.47 -6.37 12.52
N GLY A 18 14.96 -7.07 11.50
CA GLY A 18 13.52 -7.22 11.27
C GLY A 18 13.12 -8.19 10.15
N CYS A 19 14.05 -8.60 9.28
CA CYS A 19 13.76 -9.62 8.27
C CYS A 19 13.73 -11.02 8.89
N THR A 20 12.63 -11.74 8.69
CA THR A 20 12.49 -13.16 9.00
C THR A 20 12.14 -13.93 7.73
N THR A 21 12.60 -15.18 7.63
CA THR A 21 12.24 -16.08 6.53
C THR A 21 10.94 -16.80 6.86
N LEU A 22 9.93 -16.65 6.01
CA LEU A 22 8.65 -17.36 6.15
C LEU A 22 8.71 -18.73 5.48
N GLN A 23 8.07 -19.71 6.09
CA GLN A 23 7.96 -21.04 5.53
C GLN A 23 6.92 -21.08 4.39
N PRO A 24 7.06 -21.96 3.39
CA PRO A 24 6.18 -21.97 2.22
C PRO A 24 4.68 -22.10 2.54
N TRP A 25 4.31 -22.80 3.61
CA TRP A 25 2.92 -23.02 4.03
C TRP A 25 2.32 -21.85 4.83
N GLU A 26 3.13 -20.96 5.40
CA GLU A 26 2.65 -19.76 6.12
C GLU A 26 2.13 -18.69 5.15
N LYS A 27 2.46 -18.79 3.86
CA LYS A 27 2.03 -17.85 2.83
C LYS A 27 0.51 -17.82 2.62
N GLY A 28 -0.20 -18.91 2.96
CA GLY A 28 -1.66 -18.97 2.84
C GLY A 28 -2.37 -17.97 3.74
N GLU A 29 -1.87 -17.75 4.95
CA GLU A 29 -2.46 -16.81 5.92
C GLU A 29 -2.33 -15.35 5.46
N PHE A 30 -1.28 -15.04 4.71
CA PHE A 30 -1.03 -13.69 4.17
C PHE A 30 -1.58 -13.47 2.75
N ALA A 31 -2.22 -14.49 2.16
CA ALA A 31 -2.72 -14.45 0.79
C ALA A 31 -4.20 -14.86 0.71
N ARG A 32 -4.97 -14.50 1.75
CA ARG A 32 -6.42 -14.74 1.77
C ARG A 32 -7.12 -13.91 0.70
N GLU A 33 -8.26 -14.38 0.23
CA GLU A 33 -9.01 -13.71 -0.85
C GLU A 33 -9.53 -12.33 -0.44
N ASP A 34 -9.87 -12.15 0.84
CA ASP A 34 -10.34 -10.87 1.41
C ASP A 34 -9.25 -9.80 1.51
N MET A 35 -7.96 -10.18 1.43
CA MET A 35 -6.83 -9.24 1.41
C MET A 35 -6.43 -8.83 0.00
N GLN A 36 -7.10 -9.34 -1.05
CA GLN A 36 -6.79 -8.96 -2.42
C GLN A 36 -7.13 -7.48 -2.68
N LEU A 37 -6.36 -6.86 -3.56
CA LEU A 37 -6.67 -5.50 -4.03
C LEU A 37 -8.02 -5.53 -4.76
N GLY A 38 -8.99 -4.77 -4.25
CA GLY A 38 -10.34 -4.76 -4.81
C GLY A 38 -11.19 -5.97 -4.45
N ALA A 39 -10.88 -6.67 -3.35
CA ALA A 39 -11.74 -7.74 -2.80
C ALA A 39 -13.19 -7.25 -2.58
N GLU A 40 -13.35 -5.97 -2.20
CA GLU A 40 -14.63 -5.33 -1.97
C GLU A 40 -15.09 -4.51 -3.19
N ALA A 41 -15.71 -5.17 -4.17
CA ALA A 41 -16.12 -4.54 -5.43
C ALA A 41 -17.09 -3.35 -5.28
N LEU A 42 -17.98 -3.40 -4.27
CA LEU A 42 -18.94 -2.32 -4.00
C LEU A 42 -18.25 -1.06 -3.47
N ASP A 43 -17.30 -1.23 -2.56
CA ASP A 43 -16.51 -0.14 -1.98
C ASP A 43 -15.68 0.53 -3.08
N LEU A 44 -15.03 -0.28 -3.91
CA LEU A 44 -14.26 0.20 -5.06
C LEU A 44 -15.13 1.00 -6.05
N SER A 45 -16.33 0.51 -6.37
CA SER A 45 -17.27 1.20 -7.25
C SER A 45 -17.78 2.52 -6.67
N LEU A 46 -17.97 2.58 -5.35
CA LEU A 46 -18.42 3.80 -4.68
C LEU A 46 -17.31 4.85 -4.67
N ASP A 47 -16.08 4.44 -4.34
CA ASP A 47 -14.90 5.29 -4.41
C ASP A 47 -14.71 5.84 -5.82
N ASP A 48 -14.77 4.98 -6.84
CA ASP A 48 -14.66 5.41 -8.24
C ASP A 48 -15.75 6.43 -8.61
N HIS A 49 -16.99 6.25 -8.15
CA HIS A 49 -18.07 7.21 -8.38
C HIS A 49 -17.80 8.56 -7.70
N VAL A 50 -17.28 8.56 -6.48
CA VAL A 50 -16.94 9.78 -5.73
C VAL A 50 -15.77 10.51 -6.38
N TYR A 51 -14.70 9.81 -6.73
CA TYR A 51 -13.52 10.39 -7.37
C TYR A 51 -13.83 10.88 -8.78
N PHE A 52 -14.60 10.13 -9.58
CA PHE A 52 -15.05 10.59 -10.89
C PHE A 52 -15.90 11.86 -10.80
N SER A 53 -16.80 11.93 -9.82
CA SER A 53 -17.66 13.11 -9.62
C SER A 53 -16.86 14.36 -9.21
N LYS A 54 -15.76 14.18 -8.47
CA LYS A 54 -14.92 15.28 -7.97
C LYS A 54 -13.81 15.68 -8.95
N GLU A 55 -13.28 14.70 -9.68
CA GLU A 55 -12.06 14.81 -10.46
C GLU A 55 -12.27 14.36 -11.91
N GLY A 56 -13.49 14.47 -12.45
CA GLY A 56 -13.85 14.01 -13.79
C GLY A 56 -12.98 14.56 -14.94
N ALA A 57 -12.19 15.61 -14.70
CA ALA A 57 -11.18 16.10 -15.63
C ALA A 57 -9.81 15.37 -15.57
N SER A 58 -9.39 14.83 -14.42
CA SER A 58 -8.19 13.99 -14.31
C SER A 58 -8.46 12.52 -14.66
N GLY A 59 -9.73 12.13 -14.55
CA GLY A 59 -10.20 10.81 -14.93
C GLY A 59 -9.91 9.71 -13.89
N GLY A 60 -10.71 8.63 -13.94
CA GLY A 60 -10.76 7.61 -12.89
C GLY A 60 -9.59 6.62 -12.89
N ARG A 61 -9.65 5.64 -12.00
CA ARG A 61 -8.58 4.66 -11.70
C ARG A 61 -8.30 3.62 -12.81
N SER A 62 -8.92 3.77 -13.99
CA SER A 62 -8.86 2.83 -15.11
C SER A 62 -8.20 3.46 -16.35
N PHE A 63 -7.61 2.61 -17.20
CA PHE A 63 -6.84 3.00 -18.40
C PHE A 63 -7.63 3.82 -19.43
N GLY A 64 -8.97 3.86 -19.32
CA GLY A 64 -9.86 4.69 -20.15
C GLY A 64 -10.51 5.86 -19.42
N GLY A 65 -10.20 6.08 -18.14
CA GLY A 65 -10.70 7.20 -17.37
C GLY A 65 -9.89 8.45 -17.67
N GLY A 66 -10.15 9.12 -18.79
CA GLY A 66 -9.46 10.34 -19.18
C GLY A 66 -10.43 11.46 -19.57
N GLY A 67 -10.60 12.43 -18.65
CA GLY A 67 -10.95 13.81 -18.99
C GLY A 67 -12.38 14.16 -19.45
N CYS A 68 -12.76 15.41 -19.14
CA CYS A 68 -14.03 16.14 -19.37
C CYS A 68 -15.27 15.72 -18.55
N GLY A 69 -15.26 14.60 -17.82
CA GLY A 69 -16.33 14.26 -16.87
C GLY A 69 -17.71 13.97 -17.47
N CYS A 70 -17.81 13.79 -18.79
CA CYS A 70 -19.04 13.41 -19.47
C CYS A 70 -19.07 11.88 -19.62
N ASN A 71 -19.79 11.20 -18.72
CA ASN A 71 -20.22 9.80 -18.90
C ASN A 71 -21.36 9.75 -19.92
#